data_AF-D2HVD2-F1
#
_entry.id   AF-D2HVD2-F1
#
_cell.length_a   1.000
_cell.length_b   1.000
_cell.length_c   1.000
_cell.angle_alpha   90.00
_cell.angle_beta   90.00
_cell.angle_gamma   90.00
#
_symmetry.space_group_name_H-M   'P 1'
#
loop_
_entity.id
_entity.type
_entity.pdbx_description
1 polymer ?
#
loop_
_entity_poly.entity_id
_entity_poly.type
_entity_poly.pdbx_seq_one_letter_code
_entity_poly.pdbx_strand_id
1 'polypeptide(L)'
;MGSSTLLPRQPPAPSPKRSFVTFRGEPAEGFNHLVVDERTGHIYLGAVNRIYKLSSDLKVLVTHQTGPDEDNPKCYPPRIVQTCNEPLTTTNNVNKMLLIDYKENRLIACGSLYQGICKLLRLEDLFKLGEPFHKKEHYLSGVNESGSVFGVIVSYSNLDDKLFIATAVDGKPEYFPTISSRKLTKNSEADGMFAYVFHDEFVASMIKIPSDTFTVIPDFDIYYVYGFSSGNFVYFLTLQPEMVSPPGSTTKEQVYTSKLVRLCKEDTAFNSYVEVPIGCERSGVEYRLLQAAYLSKAGAVLARTLGVRPEDDLLFTVFSKGQKRKMKSLDESALCIFILKQINDRIKERLQSCYRGEGTLDLAWLKVKDIPCSSAGGVLAVILAREFEPLGPSQSQLVRCHRAESPPRPPDTSGVSGDRFAALPREPGEAAGGRTQAELKPPFHGDDGAFQSASLSTEWEQFPLVGVEATFRPIPEDSSVEPTFMGVDPVLSGVMVMMDNLSYQDGAQKGLELLTIDDNFCGLDMNAPLGVSEMVRGIPVFTEDRDRMTSVIAYVYKNHSLAFVGTKSGKLKKPSGIRGGKQMEESAGPAGVADRAKLRSLDEETVGVVGAQKLLEVE
;
A
#
# COMPACT_ATOMS: atom_id res chain seq x y z
N MET A 1 -53.98 23.98 -61.16
CA MET A 1 -53.01 24.81 -60.41
C MET A 1 -53.58 25.07 -59.03
N GLY A 2 -52.84 24.72 -57.98
CA GLY A 2 -53.26 24.88 -56.58
C GLY A 2 -52.19 24.26 -55.68
N SER A 3 -51.12 25.03 -55.44
CA SER A 3 -49.99 24.67 -54.60
C SER A 3 -50.41 24.58 -53.14
N SER A 4 -50.18 23.45 -52.48
CA SER A 4 -50.41 23.29 -51.04
C SER A 4 -49.06 23.39 -50.32
N THR A 5 -48.80 24.55 -49.74
CA THR A 5 -47.57 24.89 -49.04
C THR A 5 -47.55 24.21 -47.68
N LEU A 6 -46.66 23.23 -47.48
CA LEU A 6 -46.39 22.64 -46.17
C LEU A 6 -45.59 23.63 -45.32
N LEU A 7 -46.20 24.12 -44.25
CA LEU A 7 -45.51 24.90 -43.21
C LEU A 7 -44.52 23.99 -42.46
N PRO A 8 -43.25 24.39 -42.27
CA PRO A 8 -42.31 23.62 -41.47
C PRO A 8 -42.69 23.67 -40.00
N ARG A 9 -42.81 22.48 -39.39
CA ARG A 9 -42.96 22.28 -37.94
C ARG A 9 -41.80 22.97 -37.23
N GLN A 10 -42.10 23.99 -36.41
CA GLN A 10 -41.12 24.59 -35.50
C GLN A 10 -40.57 23.50 -34.57
N PRO A 11 -39.24 23.45 -34.35
CA PRO A 11 -38.66 22.58 -33.34
C PRO A 11 -39.19 23.00 -31.95
N PRO A 12 -39.44 22.05 -31.04
CA PRO A 12 -39.88 22.37 -29.69
C PRO A 12 -38.86 23.29 -29.02
N ALA A 13 -39.36 24.32 -28.33
CA ALA A 13 -38.52 25.26 -27.58
C ALA A 13 -37.62 24.47 -26.61
N PRO A 14 -36.33 24.83 -26.48
CA PRO A 14 -35.44 24.18 -25.52
C PRO A 14 -36.03 24.34 -24.12
N SER A 15 -36.27 23.20 -23.46
CA SER A 15 -36.62 23.16 -22.04
C SER A 15 -35.60 24.01 -21.25
N PRO A 16 -36.02 24.83 -20.27
CA PRO A 16 -35.09 25.62 -19.47
C PRO A 16 -34.08 24.67 -18.82
N LYS A 17 -32.80 24.83 -19.15
CA LYS A 17 -31.71 24.09 -18.50
C LYS A 17 -31.77 24.43 -17.02
N ARG A 18 -32.21 23.48 -16.18
CA ARG A 18 -32.13 23.64 -14.71
C ARG A 18 -30.69 23.97 -14.35
N SER A 19 -30.49 25.03 -13.57
CA SER A 19 -29.17 25.42 -13.09
C SER A 19 -28.74 24.43 -11.99
N PHE A 20 -27.59 23.80 -12.16
CA PHE A 20 -26.99 22.94 -11.14
C PHE A 20 -26.69 23.73 -9.86
N VAL A 21 -26.80 23.08 -8.70
CA VAL A 21 -26.32 23.63 -7.42
C VAL A 21 -24.79 23.61 -7.46
N THR A 22 -24.14 24.72 -7.06
CA THR A 22 -22.69 24.84 -7.16
C THR A 22 -22.08 25.55 -5.97
N PHE A 23 -20.95 25.05 -5.50
CA PHE A 23 -20.04 25.75 -4.61
C PHE A 23 -18.80 26.23 -5.37
N ARG A 24 -18.39 27.47 -5.11
CA ARG A 24 -17.15 28.06 -5.66
C ARG A 24 -16.22 28.39 -4.50
N GLY A 25 -14.97 27.95 -4.61
CA GLY A 25 -13.92 28.29 -3.66
C GLY A 25 -13.46 29.74 -3.85
N GLU A 26 -12.61 30.22 -2.93
CA GLU A 26 -11.91 31.48 -3.15
C GLU A 26 -11.02 31.36 -4.41
N PRO A 27 -10.90 32.43 -5.24
CA PRO A 27 -10.23 32.35 -6.56
C PRO A 27 -8.77 31.87 -6.53
N ALA A 28 -8.10 32.00 -5.39
CA ALA A 28 -6.72 31.58 -5.19
C ALA A 28 -6.58 30.09 -4.82
N GLU A 29 -7.69 29.38 -4.59
CA GLU A 29 -7.68 28.04 -3.99
C GLU A 29 -8.06 26.95 -4.99
N GLY A 30 -7.17 25.97 -5.14
CA GLY A 30 -7.42 24.76 -5.93
C GLY A 30 -8.07 23.67 -5.08
N PHE A 31 -9.16 23.06 -5.56
CA PHE A 31 -9.77 21.88 -4.93
C PHE A 31 -8.97 20.61 -5.23
N ASN A 32 -8.85 19.74 -4.24
CA ASN A 32 -8.04 18.52 -4.32
C ASN A 32 -8.84 17.25 -4.06
N HIS A 33 -9.59 17.18 -2.97
CA HIS A 33 -10.28 15.95 -2.54
C HIS A 33 -11.69 16.25 -2.06
N LEU A 34 -12.60 15.30 -2.25
CA LEU A 34 -13.96 15.36 -1.72
C LEU A 34 -14.32 14.00 -1.12
N VAL A 35 -14.84 14.03 0.09
CA VAL A 35 -15.43 12.87 0.76
C VAL A 35 -16.79 13.26 1.32
N VAL A 36 -17.74 12.33 1.30
CA VAL A 36 -19.11 12.53 1.79
C VAL A 36 -19.31 11.62 2.98
N ASP A 37 -19.89 12.16 4.05
CA ASP A 37 -20.31 11.37 5.20
C ASP A 37 -21.64 10.67 4.88
N GLU A 38 -21.58 9.35 4.75
CA GLU A 38 -22.70 8.49 4.39
C GLU A 38 -23.86 8.55 5.41
N ARG A 39 -23.60 8.99 6.65
CA ARG A 39 -24.61 9.07 7.72
C ARG A 39 -25.36 10.38 7.71
N THR A 40 -24.71 11.47 7.33
CA THR A 40 -25.26 12.82 7.46
C THR A 40 -25.48 13.53 6.13
N GLY A 41 -24.88 13.05 5.04
CA GLY A 41 -24.86 13.73 3.74
C GLY A 41 -24.00 14.99 3.72
N HIS A 42 -23.27 15.30 4.80
CA HIS A 42 -22.31 16.40 4.80
C HIS A 42 -21.12 16.10 3.89
N ILE A 43 -20.65 17.13 3.21
CA ILE A 43 -19.56 17.02 2.24
C ILE A 43 -18.33 17.69 2.82
N TYR A 44 -17.23 16.98 2.86
CA TYR A 44 -15.92 17.52 3.25
C TYR A 44 -15.06 17.68 2.00
N LEU A 45 -14.61 18.91 1.77
CA LEU A 45 -13.83 19.28 0.59
C LEU A 45 -12.46 19.77 1.02
N GLY A 46 -11.42 19.04 0.63
CA GLY A 46 -10.02 19.38 0.82
C GLY A 46 -9.53 20.23 -0.34
N ALA A 47 -8.94 21.37 -0.03
CA ALA A 47 -8.40 22.34 -0.97
C ALA A 47 -6.99 22.76 -0.57
N VAL A 48 -6.34 23.52 -1.44
CA VAL A 48 -5.12 24.24 -1.09
C VAL A 48 -5.45 25.25 0.00
N ASN A 49 -4.72 25.19 1.11
CA ASN A 49 -4.83 26.06 2.29
C ASN A 49 -6.15 25.97 3.08
N ARG A 50 -7.13 25.15 2.67
CA ARG A 50 -8.41 25.04 3.37
C ARG A 50 -9.03 23.66 3.35
N ILE A 51 -9.88 23.41 4.35
CA ILE A 51 -10.82 22.30 4.40
C ILE A 51 -12.21 22.88 4.66
N TYR A 52 -13.17 22.51 3.83
CA TYR A 52 -14.56 22.95 3.94
C TYR A 52 -15.44 21.80 4.41
N LYS A 53 -16.42 22.12 5.25
CA LYS A 53 -17.59 21.29 5.50
C LYS A 53 -18.81 21.98 4.88
N LEU A 54 -19.51 21.26 4.01
CA LEU A 54 -20.69 21.74 3.30
C LEU A 54 -21.91 20.90 3.67
N SER A 55 -23.10 21.50 3.54
CA SER A 55 -24.37 20.77 3.52
C SER A 55 -24.52 19.95 2.23
N SER A 56 -25.54 19.10 2.17
CA SER A 56 -25.97 18.44 0.92
C SER A 56 -26.19 19.44 -0.21
N ASP A 57 -26.86 20.57 0.07
CA ASP A 57 -27.08 21.66 -0.91
C ASP A 57 -25.82 22.51 -1.25
N LEU A 58 -24.62 22.00 -0.95
CA LEU A 58 -23.33 22.69 -1.14
C LEU A 58 -23.18 24.05 -0.43
N LYS A 59 -23.95 24.31 0.64
CA LYS A 59 -23.77 25.52 1.47
C LYS A 59 -22.64 25.32 2.45
N VAL A 60 -21.76 26.32 2.58
CA VAL A 60 -20.65 26.27 3.55
C VAL A 60 -21.21 26.29 4.96
N LEU A 61 -20.88 25.25 5.73
CA LEU A 61 -21.19 25.16 7.15
C LEU A 61 -20.00 25.61 7.99
N VAL A 62 -18.80 25.12 7.65
CA VAL A 62 -17.55 25.42 8.37
C VAL A 62 -16.37 25.47 7.39
N THR A 63 -15.41 26.34 7.68
CA THR A 63 -14.13 26.43 6.96
C THR A 63 -12.98 26.37 7.95
N HIS A 64 -12.01 25.49 7.69
CA HIS A 64 -10.77 25.34 8.47
C HIS A 64 -9.57 25.76 7.61
N GLN A 65 -8.74 26.66 8.13
CA GLN A 65 -7.52 27.11 7.43
C GLN A 65 -6.36 26.15 7.70
N THR A 66 -5.67 25.73 6.64
CA THR A 66 -4.54 24.81 6.70
C THR A 66 -3.21 25.42 6.25
N GLY A 67 -3.24 26.62 5.66
CA GLY A 67 -2.08 27.39 5.20
C GLY A 67 -2.54 28.75 4.62
N PRO A 68 -1.68 29.47 3.87
CA PRO A 68 -0.27 29.16 3.63
C PRO A 68 0.59 29.34 4.90
N ASP A 69 1.83 28.86 4.87
CA ASP A 69 2.78 29.05 5.97
C ASP A 69 4.21 29.15 5.43
N GLU A 70 5.15 29.64 6.25
CA GLU A 70 6.56 29.78 5.88
C GLU A 70 7.28 28.43 5.92
N ASP A 71 7.53 27.79 4.78
CA ASP A 71 8.16 26.47 4.76
C ASP A 71 9.16 26.35 3.62
N ASN A 72 9.96 25.30 3.66
CA ASN A 72 10.79 24.90 2.53
C ASN A 72 10.83 23.36 2.45
N PRO A 73 10.53 22.77 1.28
CA PRO A 73 10.47 21.32 1.11
C PRO A 73 11.80 20.59 1.35
N LYS A 74 12.92 21.32 1.45
CA LYS A 74 14.24 20.78 1.80
C LYS A 74 14.47 20.65 3.31
N CYS A 75 13.67 21.30 4.15
CA CYS A 75 13.82 21.25 5.61
C CYS A 75 13.40 19.89 6.18
N TYR A 76 14.34 19.10 6.67
CA TYR A 76 14.06 17.84 7.36
C TYR A 76 14.91 17.70 8.64
N PRO A 77 14.31 17.53 9.84
CA PRO A 77 12.87 17.64 10.14
C PRO A 77 12.28 19.03 9.81
N PRO A 78 10.95 19.17 9.78
CA PRO A 78 10.29 20.46 9.54
C PRO A 78 10.66 21.53 10.56
N ARG A 79 10.47 22.81 10.19
CA ARG A 79 10.85 23.97 11.03
C ARG A 79 10.22 23.99 12.43
N ILE A 80 9.04 23.40 12.56
CA ILE A 80 8.29 23.30 13.82
C ILE A 80 8.94 22.35 14.84
N VAL A 81 9.93 21.55 14.40
CA VAL A 81 10.70 20.65 15.25
C VAL A 81 12.15 21.11 15.39
N GLN A 82 12.77 21.57 14.30
CA GLN A 82 14.16 22.00 14.29
C GLN A 82 14.36 23.21 13.38
N THR A 83 15.25 24.13 13.76
CA THR A 83 15.65 25.26 12.91
C THR A 83 16.15 24.78 11.55
N CYS A 84 15.65 25.39 10.47
CA CYS A 84 16.08 25.10 9.12
C CYS A 84 17.01 26.18 8.58
N ASN A 85 18.12 25.76 7.94
CA ASN A 85 19.10 26.68 7.35
C ASN A 85 18.72 27.13 5.94
N GLU A 86 17.75 26.46 5.30
CA GLU A 86 17.26 26.84 3.98
C GLU A 86 16.34 28.07 4.08
N PRO A 87 16.34 28.96 3.07
CA PRO A 87 15.47 30.12 3.07
C PRO A 87 14.01 29.66 3.03
N LEU A 88 13.22 30.18 3.97
CA LEU A 88 11.78 29.91 4.03
C LEU A 88 11.04 30.81 3.04
N THR A 89 9.95 30.28 2.50
CA THR A 89 9.04 31.01 1.64
C THR A 89 7.60 30.71 2.01
N THR A 90 6.72 31.69 1.85
CA THR A 90 5.28 31.50 1.97
C THR A 90 4.83 30.41 1.00
N THR A 91 4.53 29.23 1.53
CA THR A 91 4.23 28.02 0.77
C THR A 91 2.81 27.59 1.01
N ASN A 92 2.12 27.22 -0.06
CA ASN A 92 0.77 26.71 -0.01
C ASN A 92 0.73 25.28 0.54
N ASN A 93 -0.28 25.00 1.37
CA ASN A 93 -0.56 23.65 1.86
C ASN A 93 -1.55 22.93 0.96
N VAL A 94 -1.07 22.02 0.12
CA VAL A 94 -1.93 21.22 -0.74
C VAL A 94 -2.58 20.12 0.09
N ASN A 95 -3.91 19.99 0.06
CA ASN A 95 -4.55 18.83 0.66
C ASN A 95 -4.24 17.58 -0.19
N LYS A 96 -3.47 16.66 0.38
CA LYS A 96 -3.03 15.45 -0.31
C LYS A 96 -3.95 14.26 -0.04
N MET A 97 -4.55 14.19 1.14
CA MET A 97 -5.45 13.10 1.51
C MET A 97 -6.56 13.62 2.42
N LEU A 98 -7.75 13.05 2.26
CA LEU A 98 -8.93 13.36 3.07
C LEU A 98 -9.75 12.08 3.31
N LEU A 99 -9.82 11.63 4.56
CA LEU A 99 -10.51 10.39 4.94
C LEU A 99 -11.39 10.61 6.17
N ILE A 100 -12.58 10.00 6.17
CA ILE A 100 -13.47 9.99 7.34
C ILE A 100 -13.15 8.75 8.18
N ASP A 101 -12.79 8.96 9.45
CA ASP A 101 -12.69 7.95 10.48
C ASP A 101 -14.02 7.91 11.24
N TYR A 102 -14.93 7.04 10.77
CA TYR A 102 -16.29 6.95 11.29
C TYR A 102 -16.35 6.46 12.74
N LYS A 103 -15.41 5.62 13.17
CA LYS A 103 -15.39 5.02 14.51
C LYS A 103 -15.05 6.07 15.57
N GLU A 104 -14.08 6.93 15.27
CA GLU A 104 -13.64 8.00 16.18
C GLU A 104 -14.28 9.37 15.86
N ASN A 105 -15.27 9.40 14.96
CA ASN A 105 -16.04 10.60 14.58
C ASN A 105 -15.16 11.80 14.18
N ARG A 106 -14.13 11.54 13.37
CA ARG A 106 -13.13 12.54 12.96
C ARG A 106 -12.75 12.43 11.48
N LEU A 107 -12.17 13.50 10.97
CA LEU A 107 -11.65 13.64 9.62
C LEU A 107 -10.12 13.66 9.68
N ILE A 108 -9.48 12.78 8.93
CA ILE A 108 -8.03 12.76 8.74
C ILE A 108 -7.72 13.56 7.47
N ALA A 109 -7.02 14.68 7.63
CA ALA A 109 -6.65 15.55 6.53
C ALA A 109 -5.13 15.77 6.50
N CYS A 110 -4.46 15.26 5.47
CA CYS A 110 -3.01 15.35 5.34
C CYS A 110 -2.62 16.38 4.28
N GLY A 111 -1.68 17.25 4.65
CA GLY A 111 -1.19 18.35 3.82
C GLY A 111 0.12 18.01 3.11
N SER A 112 0.66 18.99 2.37
CA SER A 112 2.02 18.94 1.79
C SER A 112 3.05 19.71 2.64
N LEU A 113 2.61 20.72 3.40
CA LEU A 113 3.50 21.46 4.30
C LEU A 113 4.09 20.56 5.38
N TYR A 114 5.23 20.99 5.91
CA TYR A 114 5.91 20.34 7.03
C TYR A 114 6.26 18.89 6.75
N GLN A 115 6.76 18.61 5.54
CA GLN A 115 7.07 17.25 5.08
C GLN A 115 5.82 16.32 5.08
N GLY A 116 4.63 16.91 5.02
CA GLY A 116 3.37 16.20 4.88
C GLY A 116 2.77 15.69 6.18
N ILE A 117 2.66 16.54 7.22
CA ILE A 117 1.93 16.20 8.45
C ILE A 117 0.42 16.10 8.21
N CYS A 118 -0.26 15.38 9.11
CA CYS A 118 -1.70 15.23 9.11
C CYS A 118 -2.37 15.97 10.28
N LYS A 119 -3.57 16.49 10.01
CA LYS A 119 -4.50 17.06 10.98
C LYS A 119 -5.66 16.11 11.20
N LEU A 120 -6.08 15.98 12.44
CA LEU A 120 -7.30 15.29 12.84
C LEU A 120 -8.33 16.33 13.22
N LEU A 121 -9.43 16.39 12.48
CA LEU A 121 -10.48 17.39 12.67
C LEU A 121 -11.78 16.71 13.12
N ARG A 122 -12.51 17.29 14.04
CA ARG A 122 -13.82 16.78 14.43
C ARG A 122 -14.82 16.94 13.28
N LEU A 123 -15.67 15.94 13.01
CA LEU A 123 -16.62 15.98 11.90
C LEU A 123 -17.68 17.10 12.07
N GLU A 124 -18.05 17.44 13.30
CA GLU A 124 -19.10 18.43 13.54
C GLU A 124 -18.71 19.86 13.15
N ASP A 125 -17.55 20.33 13.62
CA ASP A 125 -17.16 21.73 13.64
C ASP A 125 -15.75 21.97 13.03
N LEU A 126 -15.12 20.94 12.46
CA LEU A 126 -13.74 20.95 11.98
C LEU A 126 -12.71 21.43 13.03
N PHE A 127 -13.03 21.28 14.32
CA PHE A 127 -12.11 21.59 15.39
C PHE A 127 -10.90 20.66 15.35
N LYS A 128 -9.69 21.22 15.49
CA LYS A 128 -8.43 20.44 15.47
C LYS A 128 -8.33 19.60 16.74
N LEU A 129 -8.57 18.30 16.60
CA LEU A 129 -8.42 17.31 17.66
C LEU A 129 -6.95 16.95 17.88
N GLY A 130 -6.15 16.99 16.81
CA GLY A 130 -4.72 16.84 16.93
C GLY A 130 -3.93 17.01 15.64
N GLU A 131 -2.64 17.22 15.79
CA GLU A 131 -1.69 17.43 14.70
C GLU A 131 -0.33 16.87 15.13
N PRO A 132 -0.11 15.55 15.03
CA PRO A 132 1.16 14.95 15.41
C PRO A 132 2.29 15.45 14.52
N PHE A 133 3.39 15.92 15.12
CA PHE A 133 4.58 16.36 14.37
C PHE A 133 5.93 16.00 15.03
N HIS A 134 5.94 15.41 16.23
CA HIS A 134 7.19 15.19 16.97
C HIS A 134 8.08 14.03 16.49
N LYS A 135 7.53 13.07 15.73
CA LYS A 135 8.24 11.85 15.30
C LYS A 135 8.39 11.79 13.79
N LYS A 136 9.38 11.04 13.31
CA LYS A 136 9.62 10.84 11.87
C LYS A 136 8.41 10.21 11.18
N GLU A 137 7.72 9.32 11.89
CA GLU A 137 6.50 8.66 11.42
C GLU A 137 5.32 9.63 11.27
N HIS A 138 5.36 10.83 11.84
CA HIS A 138 4.29 11.80 11.63
C HIS A 138 4.39 12.51 10.27
N TYR A 139 5.55 12.43 9.60
CA TYR A 139 5.76 13.01 8.27
C TYR A 139 5.43 11.96 7.20
N LEU A 140 4.44 12.24 6.36
CA LEU A 140 4.05 11.30 5.30
C LEU A 140 4.89 11.45 4.04
N SER A 141 4.95 12.67 3.51
CA SER A 141 5.65 13.04 2.28
C SER A 141 5.30 14.50 1.95
N GLY A 142 6.30 15.33 1.66
CA GLY A 142 6.13 16.71 1.22
C GLY A 142 5.75 16.89 -0.26
N VAL A 143 5.51 15.82 -1.03
CA VAL A 143 5.14 15.91 -2.46
C VAL A 143 3.91 16.79 -2.67
N ASN A 144 4.00 17.80 -3.52
CA ASN A 144 2.91 18.75 -3.78
C ASN A 144 1.82 18.23 -4.74
N GLU A 145 2.02 17.09 -5.42
CA GLU A 145 1.03 16.49 -6.32
C GLU A 145 -0.17 15.90 -5.54
N SER A 146 -1.37 16.48 -5.67
CA SER A 146 -2.60 16.09 -4.96
C SER A 146 -3.24 14.76 -5.41
N GLY A 147 -2.52 13.91 -6.14
CA GLY A 147 -3.01 12.63 -6.65
C GLY A 147 -1.96 11.51 -6.58
N SER A 148 -0.90 11.73 -5.80
CA SER A 148 0.20 10.77 -5.62
C SER A 148 0.10 9.99 -4.31
N VAL A 149 -0.90 10.27 -3.48
CA VAL A 149 -1.15 9.58 -2.21
C VAL A 149 -2.58 9.06 -2.16
N PHE A 150 -2.74 7.89 -1.56
CA PHE A 150 -4.04 7.36 -1.19
C PHE A 150 -3.94 6.62 0.15
N GLY A 151 -5.03 6.63 0.91
CA GLY A 151 -5.10 5.90 2.17
C GLY A 151 -6.42 5.16 2.34
N VAL A 152 -6.38 4.07 3.11
CA VAL A 152 -7.52 3.22 3.43
C VAL A 152 -7.49 2.97 4.93
N ILE A 153 -8.57 3.36 5.62
CA ILE A 153 -8.77 3.04 7.05
C ILE A 153 -9.36 1.63 7.14
N VAL A 154 -8.77 0.82 8.00
CA VAL A 154 -9.23 -0.53 8.31
C VAL A 154 -9.51 -0.62 9.79
N SER A 155 -10.79 -0.77 10.12
CA SER A 155 -11.27 -0.86 11.50
C SER A 155 -11.58 -2.30 11.90
N TYR A 156 -11.24 -2.65 13.14
CA TYR A 156 -11.63 -3.92 13.78
C TYR A 156 -12.43 -3.63 15.05
N SER A 157 -13.36 -4.51 15.41
CA SER A 157 -14.34 -4.29 16.49
C SER A 157 -13.69 -3.95 17.84
N ASN A 158 -12.53 -4.54 18.14
CA ASN A 158 -11.90 -4.48 19.47
C ASN A 158 -10.43 -4.02 19.46
N LEU A 159 -9.89 -3.61 18.31
CA LEU A 159 -8.52 -3.11 18.19
C LEU A 159 -8.53 -1.65 17.75
N ASP A 160 -7.41 -0.97 17.96
CA ASP A 160 -7.16 0.31 17.32
C ASP A 160 -7.18 0.15 15.79
N ASP A 161 -7.72 1.15 15.12
CA ASP A 161 -7.84 1.12 13.67
C ASP A 161 -6.45 1.28 13.03
N LYS A 162 -6.32 0.77 11.82
CA LYS A 162 -5.08 0.85 11.04
C LYS A 162 -5.32 1.73 9.82
N LEU A 163 -4.35 2.59 9.51
CA LEU A 163 -4.29 3.33 8.27
C LEU A 163 -3.25 2.68 7.36
N PHE A 164 -3.71 2.09 6.26
CA PHE A 164 -2.82 1.79 5.15
C PHE A 164 -2.69 3.04 4.30
N ILE A 165 -1.46 3.53 4.12
CA ILE A 165 -1.20 4.73 3.35
C ILE A 165 -0.04 4.51 2.41
N ALA A 166 -0.20 5.03 1.20
CA ALA A 166 0.77 4.89 0.14
C ALA A 166 0.97 6.23 -0.57
N THR A 167 2.22 6.65 -0.76
CA THR A 167 2.59 7.98 -1.26
C THR A 167 3.86 7.91 -2.11
N ALA A 168 3.93 8.83 -3.08
CA ALA A 168 5.17 9.22 -3.72
C ALA A 168 6.18 9.80 -2.70
N VAL A 169 7.48 9.61 -2.96
CA VAL A 169 8.57 9.96 -2.04
C VAL A 169 9.50 11.09 -2.51
N ASP A 170 9.39 11.54 -3.77
CA ASP A 170 10.19 12.66 -4.31
C ASP A 170 11.71 12.48 -4.16
N GLY A 171 12.21 11.28 -4.44
CA GLY A 171 13.64 10.99 -4.27
C GLY A 171 14.13 10.96 -2.82
N LYS A 172 13.23 10.86 -1.83
CA LYS A 172 13.57 10.80 -0.39
C LYS A 172 13.24 9.43 0.23
N PRO A 173 13.78 8.31 -0.28
CA PRO A 173 13.46 6.97 0.22
C PRO A 173 13.89 6.72 1.66
N GLU A 174 14.91 7.43 2.14
CA GLU A 174 15.39 7.31 3.51
C GLU A 174 14.36 7.85 4.52
N TYR A 175 13.64 8.91 4.13
CA TYR A 175 12.71 9.62 5.00
C TYR A 175 11.33 8.96 5.02
N PHE A 176 10.81 8.60 3.85
CA PHE A 176 9.43 8.17 3.70
C PHE A 176 9.33 6.77 3.10
N PRO A 177 8.57 5.85 3.71
CA PRO A 177 8.13 4.65 3.01
C PRO A 177 7.11 5.02 1.93
N THR A 178 7.16 4.30 0.81
CA THR A 178 6.21 4.50 -0.29
C THR A 178 4.85 3.87 0.03
N ILE A 179 4.82 2.82 0.84
CA ILE A 179 3.59 2.25 1.41
C ILE A 179 3.84 1.80 2.85
N SER A 180 2.86 2.00 3.73
CA SER A 180 2.97 1.65 5.15
C SER A 180 1.61 1.37 5.79
N SER A 181 1.61 0.59 6.86
CA SER A 181 0.47 0.39 7.76
C SER A 181 0.78 1.07 9.09
N ARG A 182 -0.12 1.96 9.51
CA ARG A 182 0.08 2.88 10.63
C ARG A 182 -1.05 2.78 11.63
N LYS A 183 -0.76 3.01 12.91
CA LYS A 183 -1.75 2.99 14.00
C LYS A 183 -2.59 4.26 13.97
N LEU A 184 -3.90 4.11 14.12
CA LEU A 184 -4.84 5.21 14.40
C LEU A 184 -5.33 5.06 15.83
N THR A 185 -4.69 5.78 16.75
CA THR A 185 -5.07 5.75 18.17
C THR A 185 -6.37 6.53 18.38
N LYS A 186 -7.15 6.14 19.40
CA LYS A 186 -8.38 6.85 19.77
C LYS A 186 -8.10 8.30 20.19
N ASN A 187 -7.11 8.48 21.07
CA ASN A 187 -6.63 9.80 21.43
C ASN A 187 -5.85 10.42 20.26
N SER A 188 -6.38 11.53 19.72
CA SER A 188 -5.79 12.28 18.60
C SER A 188 -4.44 12.92 18.91
N GLU A 189 -4.15 13.17 20.18
CA GLU A 189 -2.89 13.77 20.65
C GLU A 189 -1.87 12.73 21.13
N ALA A 190 -2.20 11.43 21.03
CA ALA A 190 -1.29 10.40 21.46
C ALA A 190 -0.04 10.37 20.58
N ASP A 191 1.12 10.27 21.23
CA ASP A 191 2.43 10.15 20.59
C ASP A 191 2.59 8.85 19.74
N GLY A 192 1.67 7.89 19.91
CA GLY A 192 1.58 6.68 19.08
C GLY A 192 0.79 6.84 17.79
N MET A 193 0.19 8.02 17.54
CA MET A 193 -0.57 8.28 16.31
C MET A 193 0.34 8.17 15.08
N PHE A 194 -0.11 7.47 14.05
CA PHE A 194 0.63 7.20 12.81
C PHE A 194 1.94 6.39 12.97
N ALA A 195 2.26 5.90 14.17
CA ALA A 195 3.36 4.96 14.34
C ALA A 195 3.11 3.69 13.52
N TYR A 196 4.16 3.01 13.07
CA TYR A 196 4.02 1.74 12.37
C TYR A 196 3.27 0.72 13.23
N VAL A 197 2.42 -0.11 12.59
CA VAL A 197 1.70 -1.19 13.27
C VAL A 197 2.70 -2.16 13.92
N PHE A 198 3.79 -2.46 13.20
CA PHE A 198 4.89 -3.27 13.68
C PHE A 198 6.22 -2.68 13.20
N HIS A 199 7.22 -2.68 14.06
CA HIS A 199 8.57 -2.21 13.74
C HIS A 199 9.58 -2.88 14.67
N ASP A 200 10.51 -3.63 14.10
CA ASP A 200 11.72 -4.12 14.73
C ASP A 200 12.96 -3.74 13.88
N GLU A 201 14.14 -4.28 14.23
CA GLU A 201 15.41 -3.97 13.56
C GLU A 201 15.46 -4.43 12.09
N PHE A 202 14.71 -5.46 11.72
CA PHE A 202 14.79 -6.12 10.40
C PHE A 202 13.50 -5.97 9.58
N VAL A 203 12.34 -5.90 10.24
CA VAL A 203 11.01 -5.94 9.67
C VAL A 203 10.18 -4.78 10.21
N ALA A 204 9.47 -4.13 9.31
CA ALA A 204 8.53 -3.09 9.66
C ALA A 204 7.30 -3.19 8.77
N SER A 205 6.17 -2.69 9.25
CA SER A 205 4.92 -2.64 8.48
C SER A 205 4.96 -1.52 7.43
N MET A 206 5.98 -1.54 6.57
CA MET A 206 6.24 -0.57 5.50
C MET A 206 7.17 -1.13 4.41
N ILE A 207 7.11 -0.54 3.22
CA ILE A 207 8.06 -0.76 2.13
C ILE A 207 8.66 0.58 1.71
N LYS A 208 10.00 0.60 1.58
CA LYS A 208 10.78 1.72 1.06
C LYS A 208 11.29 1.41 -0.34
N ILE A 209 11.48 2.45 -1.14
CA ILE A 209 12.15 2.33 -2.44
C ILE A 209 13.66 2.21 -2.17
N PRO A 210 14.36 1.17 -2.65
CA PRO A 210 15.80 1.04 -2.45
C PRO A 210 16.57 2.19 -3.11
N SER A 211 17.67 2.62 -2.50
CA SER A 211 18.55 3.66 -3.08
C SER A 211 19.11 3.24 -4.44
N ASP A 212 19.38 1.95 -4.64
CA ASP A 212 19.86 1.40 -5.91
C ASP A 212 18.88 1.66 -7.07
N THR A 213 17.58 1.69 -6.80
CA THR A 213 16.55 2.01 -7.80
C THR A 213 16.73 3.43 -8.36
N PHE A 214 17.09 4.39 -7.51
CA PHE A 214 17.37 5.77 -7.91
C PHE A 214 18.68 5.91 -8.69
N THR A 215 19.64 4.99 -8.51
CA THR A 215 20.86 4.98 -9.33
C THR A 215 20.56 4.57 -10.78
N VAL A 216 19.54 3.72 -10.98
CA VAL A 216 19.10 3.28 -12.31
C VAL A 216 18.16 4.29 -12.95
N ILE A 217 17.16 4.76 -12.18
CA ILE A 217 16.17 5.74 -12.62
C ILE A 217 16.10 6.86 -11.55
N PRO A 218 16.82 7.99 -11.74
CA PRO A 218 16.90 9.07 -10.74
C PRO A 218 15.56 9.66 -10.32
N ASP A 219 14.60 9.74 -11.24
CA ASP A 219 13.27 10.29 -10.99
C ASP A 219 12.23 9.17 -10.72
N PHE A 220 12.67 7.99 -10.27
CA PHE A 220 11.77 6.88 -9.96
C PHE A 220 10.83 7.26 -8.80
N ASP A 221 9.54 7.13 -9.04
CA ASP A 221 8.55 7.30 -7.97
C ASP A 221 7.30 6.47 -8.27
N ILE A 222 6.55 6.14 -7.22
CA ILE A 222 5.33 5.35 -7.31
C ILE A 222 4.14 6.25 -7.00
N TYR A 223 3.26 6.43 -7.98
CA TYR A 223 2.08 7.28 -7.85
C TYR A 223 0.85 6.45 -7.52
N TYR A 224 0.24 6.69 -6.37
CA TYR A 224 -0.93 5.95 -5.88
C TYR A 224 -2.22 6.67 -6.28
N VAL A 225 -2.80 6.25 -7.41
CA VAL A 225 -3.95 6.91 -8.04
C VAL A 225 -5.25 6.63 -7.28
N TYR A 226 -5.41 5.40 -6.78
CA TYR A 226 -6.62 4.96 -6.09
C TYR A 226 -6.30 3.85 -5.08
N GLY A 227 -7.12 3.72 -4.05
CA GLY A 227 -7.04 2.63 -3.08
C GLY A 227 -8.40 2.28 -2.51
N PHE A 228 -8.59 1.02 -2.14
CA PHE A 228 -9.85 0.52 -1.60
C PHE A 228 -9.61 -0.69 -0.71
N SER A 229 -10.62 -1.02 0.10
CA SER A 229 -10.67 -2.28 0.84
C SER A 229 -11.75 -3.18 0.25
N SER A 230 -11.45 -4.47 0.12
CA SER A 230 -12.43 -5.51 -0.22
C SER A 230 -12.02 -6.82 0.43
N GLY A 231 -13.00 -7.54 1.01
CA GLY A 231 -12.74 -8.75 1.78
C GLY A 231 -11.70 -8.54 2.88
N ASN A 232 -10.70 -9.42 2.95
CA ASN A 232 -9.60 -9.38 3.93
C ASN A 232 -8.38 -8.57 3.46
N PHE A 233 -8.52 -7.83 2.36
CA PHE A 233 -7.40 -7.18 1.70
C PHE A 233 -7.60 -5.65 1.57
N VAL A 234 -6.48 -4.98 1.37
CA VAL A 234 -6.41 -3.62 0.86
C VAL A 234 -5.72 -3.65 -0.49
N TYR A 235 -6.18 -2.77 -1.38
CA TYR A 235 -5.72 -2.68 -2.75
C TYR A 235 -5.30 -1.25 -3.05
N PHE A 236 -4.22 -1.09 -3.80
CA PHE A 236 -3.78 0.19 -4.34
C PHE A 236 -3.54 0.06 -5.84
N LEU A 237 -3.92 1.07 -6.59
CA LEU A 237 -3.59 1.16 -8.00
C LEU A 237 -2.48 2.18 -8.19
N THR A 238 -1.38 1.72 -8.79
CA THR A 238 -0.16 2.49 -8.96
C THR A 238 0.11 2.79 -10.41
N LEU A 239 0.83 3.88 -10.63
CA LEU A 239 1.53 4.16 -11.88
C LEU A 239 3.01 4.31 -11.54
N GLN A 240 3.87 3.47 -12.10
CA GLN A 240 5.30 3.48 -11.81
C GLN A 240 6.15 3.37 -13.09
N PRO A 241 7.35 3.97 -13.12
CA PRO A 241 8.32 3.77 -14.19
C PRO A 241 8.68 2.28 -14.36
N GLU A 242 8.83 1.80 -15.61
CA GLU A 242 9.41 0.48 -15.83
C GLU A 242 10.93 0.53 -15.64
N MET A 243 11.46 -0.47 -14.91
CA MET A 243 12.90 -0.63 -14.67
C MET A 243 13.66 -1.12 -15.91
N VAL A 244 12.98 -1.86 -16.80
CA VAL A 244 13.57 -2.41 -18.01
C VAL A 244 13.02 -1.63 -19.21
N SER A 245 13.91 -1.01 -19.98
CA SER A 245 13.51 -0.36 -21.23
C SER A 245 13.07 -1.42 -22.25
N PRO A 246 12.00 -1.20 -23.03
CA PRO A 246 11.59 -2.13 -24.08
C PRO A 246 12.76 -2.40 -25.04
N PRO A 247 13.05 -3.68 -25.39
CA PRO A 247 14.12 -4.01 -26.32
C PRO A 247 13.87 -3.31 -27.67
N GLY A 248 14.85 -2.53 -28.13
CA GLY A 248 14.77 -1.74 -29.37
C GLY A 248 14.39 -0.26 -29.20
N SER A 249 14.15 0.22 -27.98
CA SER A 249 13.97 1.66 -27.72
C SER A 249 15.31 2.40 -27.78
N THR A 250 15.56 3.12 -28.87
CA THR A 250 16.66 4.11 -28.98
C THR A 250 16.35 5.41 -28.23
N THR A 251 15.14 5.55 -27.70
CA THR A 251 14.69 6.74 -26.96
C THR A 251 14.88 6.58 -25.46
N LYS A 252 15.56 7.53 -24.81
CA LYS A 252 15.66 7.69 -23.34
C LYS A 252 14.31 8.06 -22.66
N GLU A 253 13.17 7.89 -23.35
CA GLU A 253 11.87 8.29 -22.81
C GLU A 253 11.39 7.24 -21.79
N GLN A 254 11.19 7.69 -20.54
CA GLN A 254 10.64 6.87 -19.48
C GLN A 254 9.23 6.37 -19.84
N VAL A 255 9.06 5.05 -19.78
CA VAL A 255 7.76 4.37 -19.88
C VAL A 255 7.23 4.06 -18.49
N TYR A 256 5.91 4.07 -18.37
CA TYR A 256 5.19 3.80 -17.13
C TYR A 256 4.26 2.61 -17.31
N THR A 257 4.12 1.82 -16.25
CA THR A 257 3.17 0.72 -16.17
C THR A 257 2.25 0.90 -14.98
N SER A 258 0.96 0.66 -15.24
CA SER A 258 -0.05 0.64 -14.19
C SER A 258 -0.08 -0.74 -13.53
N LYS A 259 -0.09 -0.76 -12.20
CA LYS A 259 -0.19 -2.01 -11.44
C LYS A 259 -1.28 -1.93 -10.37
N LEU A 260 -1.76 -3.09 -9.98
CA LEU A 260 -2.57 -3.30 -8.79
C LEU A 260 -1.69 -3.95 -7.73
N VAL A 261 -1.61 -3.31 -6.57
CA VAL A 261 -0.95 -3.79 -5.37
C VAL A 261 -2.01 -4.37 -4.44
N ARG A 262 -1.76 -5.52 -3.82
CA ARG A 262 -2.61 -6.12 -2.79
C ARG A 262 -1.81 -6.43 -1.53
N LEU A 263 -2.43 -6.19 -0.37
CA LEU A 263 -1.91 -6.53 0.97
C LEU A 263 -3.03 -7.10 1.83
N CYS A 264 -2.71 -8.06 2.70
CA CYS A 264 -3.60 -8.51 3.77
C CYS A 264 -3.74 -7.43 4.84
N LYS A 265 -4.95 -7.30 5.41
CA LYS A 265 -5.20 -6.38 6.52
C LYS A 265 -4.55 -6.81 7.84
N GLU A 266 -4.37 -8.11 8.02
CA GLU A 266 -3.82 -8.71 9.24
C GLU A 266 -2.30 -8.89 9.18
N ASP A 267 -1.71 -8.76 7.99
CA ASP A 267 -0.28 -8.89 7.78
C ASP A 267 0.47 -7.65 8.29
N THR A 268 1.22 -7.83 9.36
CA THR A 268 2.05 -6.79 9.96
C THR A 268 3.48 -6.75 9.40
N ALA A 269 3.90 -7.80 8.69
CA ALA A 269 5.25 -7.96 8.14
C ALA A 269 5.35 -7.57 6.66
N PHE A 270 4.21 -7.31 6.00
CA PHE A 270 4.12 -6.98 4.56
C PHE A 270 4.55 -8.15 3.64
N ASN A 271 4.51 -9.38 4.15
CA ASN A 271 4.78 -10.62 3.42
C ASN A 271 3.73 -10.90 2.32
N SER A 272 2.51 -10.39 2.49
CA SER A 272 1.40 -10.54 1.56
C SER A 272 1.48 -9.62 0.33
N TYR A 273 2.51 -8.78 0.25
CA TYR A 273 2.65 -7.79 -0.82
C TYR A 273 2.79 -8.45 -2.20
N VAL A 274 1.87 -8.10 -3.09
CA VAL A 274 1.90 -8.54 -4.49
C VAL A 274 1.58 -7.39 -5.46
N GLU A 275 2.30 -7.30 -6.57
CA GLU A 275 2.01 -6.36 -7.67
C GLU A 275 1.63 -7.08 -8.96
N VAL A 276 0.51 -6.67 -9.57
CA VAL A 276 0.04 -7.20 -10.85
C VAL A 276 -0.10 -6.07 -11.87
N PRO A 277 0.57 -6.11 -13.03
CA PRO A 277 0.34 -5.18 -14.11
C PRO A 277 -1.11 -5.25 -14.59
N ILE A 278 -1.73 -4.10 -14.80
CA ILE A 278 -3.12 -3.98 -15.27
C ILE A 278 -3.23 -3.02 -16.46
N GLY A 279 -4.20 -3.29 -17.31
CA GLY A 279 -4.52 -2.46 -18.47
C GLY A 279 -5.64 -3.09 -19.27
N CYS A 280 -5.97 -2.50 -20.42
CA CYS A 280 -6.95 -3.09 -21.33
C CYS A 280 -6.56 -2.80 -22.77
N GLU A 281 -7.14 -3.58 -23.69
CA GLU A 281 -6.89 -3.45 -25.12
C GLU A 281 -8.21 -3.44 -25.86
N ARG A 282 -8.35 -2.54 -26.84
CA ARG A 282 -9.52 -2.49 -27.72
C ARG A 282 -9.06 -2.26 -29.15
N SER A 283 -9.46 -3.14 -30.06
CA SER A 283 -9.14 -3.02 -31.50
C SER A 283 -7.64 -2.86 -31.79
N GLY A 284 -6.78 -3.59 -31.06
CA GLY A 284 -5.33 -3.52 -31.20
C GLY A 284 -4.66 -2.31 -30.54
N VAL A 285 -5.41 -1.45 -29.83
CA VAL A 285 -4.86 -0.33 -29.07
C VAL A 285 -4.78 -0.68 -27.59
N GLU A 286 -3.58 -0.54 -27.02
CA GLU A 286 -3.33 -0.75 -25.60
C GLU A 286 -3.49 0.54 -24.78
N TYR A 287 -4.23 0.42 -23.67
CA TYR A 287 -4.43 1.47 -22.69
C TYR A 287 -3.80 1.05 -21.37
N ARG A 288 -2.66 1.67 -21.03
CA ARG A 288 -1.76 1.23 -19.95
C ARG A 288 -1.49 2.30 -18.89
N LEU A 289 -1.97 3.54 -19.07
CA LEU A 289 -1.76 4.66 -18.14
C LEU A 289 -3.02 4.98 -17.33
N LEU A 290 -3.10 4.48 -16.10
CA LEU A 290 -4.23 4.70 -15.21
C LEU A 290 -4.44 6.19 -14.91
N GLN A 291 -5.68 6.65 -15.03
CA GLN A 291 -6.09 8.02 -14.71
C GLN A 291 -6.95 8.08 -13.45
N ALA A 292 -7.87 7.11 -13.31
CA ALA A 292 -8.79 7.02 -12.19
C ALA A 292 -9.36 5.61 -12.06
N ALA A 293 -9.88 5.30 -10.88
CA ALA A 293 -10.63 4.08 -10.66
C ALA A 293 -11.71 4.26 -9.60
N TYR A 294 -12.67 3.33 -9.58
CA TYR A 294 -13.73 3.28 -8.60
C TYR A 294 -14.21 1.85 -8.37
N LEU A 295 -14.29 1.43 -7.11
CA LEU A 295 -14.87 0.14 -6.74
C LEU A 295 -16.39 0.25 -6.61
N SER A 296 -17.14 -0.63 -7.27
CA SER A 296 -18.61 -0.69 -7.16
C SER A 296 -19.09 -2.14 -7.21
N LYS A 297 -20.31 -2.37 -6.72
CA LYS A 297 -21.03 -3.62 -6.94
C LYS A 297 -21.46 -3.77 -8.40
N ALA A 298 -21.60 -5.01 -8.84
CA ALA A 298 -22.08 -5.32 -10.19
C ALA A 298 -23.55 -4.93 -10.38
N GLY A 299 -24.42 -5.24 -9.41
CA GLY A 299 -25.87 -5.15 -9.61
C GLY A 299 -26.40 -6.22 -10.57
N ALA A 300 -27.69 -6.55 -10.47
CA ALA A 300 -28.20 -7.78 -11.09
C ALA A 300 -28.16 -7.80 -12.63
N VAL A 301 -28.16 -6.65 -13.31
CA VAL A 301 -28.15 -6.60 -14.78
C VAL A 301 -26.74 -6.86 -15.35
N LEU A 302 -25.74 -6.13 -14.86
CA LEU A 302 -24.36 -6.31 -15.32
C LEU A 302 -23.80 -7.66 -14.86
N ALA A 303 -24.16 -8.09 -13.64
CA ALA A 303 -23.79 -9.39 -13.11
C ALA A 303 -24.17 -10.56 -14.03
N ARG A 304 -25.40 -10.55 -14.58
CA ARG A 304 -25.87 -11.55 -15.55
C ARG A 304 -25.05 -11.58 -16.84
N THR A 305 -24.56 -10.43 -17.30
CA THR A 305 -23.77 -10.33 -18.53
C THR A 305 -22.33 -10.79 -18.31
N LEU A 306 -21.78 -10.48 -17.14
CA LEU A 306 -20.40 -10.83 -16.79
C LEU A 306 -20.25 -12.23 -16.16
N GLY A 307 -21.36 -12.91 -15.88
CA GLY A 307 -21.34 -14.22 -15.21
C GLY A 307 -20.88 -14.16 -13.75
N VAL A 308 -21.16 -13.04 -13.06
CA VAL A 308 -20.78 -12.81 -11.65
C VAL A 308 -22.04 -12.66 -10.79
N ARG A 309 -21.89 -12.60 -9.47
CA ARG A 309 -23.00 -12.32 -8.56
C ARG A 309 -23.26 -10.81 -8.49
N PRO A 310 -24.50 -10.37 -8.19
CA PRO A 310 -24.81 -8.95 -8.04
C PRO A 310 -23.94 -8.21 -7.02
N GLU A 311 -23.53 -8.92 -5.95
CA GLU A 311 -22.72 -8.40 -4.84
C GLU A 311 -21.22 -8.50 -5.06
N ASP A 312 -20.78 -9.12 -6.16
CA ASP A 312 -19.35 -9.22 -6.46
C ASP A 312 -18.81 -7.83 -6.83
N ASP A 313 -17.59 -7.56 -6.36
CA ASP A 313 -16.91 -6.29 -6.56
C ASP A 313 -16.34 -6.17 -7.98
N LEU A 314 -16.67 -5.05 -8.63
CA LEU A 314 -16.15 -4.64 -9.92
C LEU A 314 -15.33 -3.37 -9.77
N LEU A 315 -14.14 -3.38 -10.36
CA LEU A 315 -13.26 -2.23 -10.42
C LEU A 315 -13.41 -1.55 -11.78
N PHE A 316 -14.00 -0.36 -11.79
CA PHE A 316 -14.07 0.50 -12.95
C PHE A 316 -12.80 1.34 -13.03
N THR A 317 -12.16 1.39 -14.18
CA THR A 317 -10.90 2.11 -14.37
C THR A 317 -10.90 2.92 -15.66
N VAL A 318 -10.21 4.04 -15.65
CA VAL A 318 -9.94 4.84 -16.85
C VAL A 318 -8.45 4.78 -17.15
N PHE A 319 -8.11 4.41 -18.38
CA PHE A 319 -6.73 4.39 -18.87
C PHE A 319 -6.56 5.32 -20.07
N SER A 320 -5.41 5.98 -20.17
CA SER A 320 -4.97 6.63 -21.41
C SER A 320 -4.15 5.66 -22.26
N LYS A 321 -4.12 5.92 -23.58
CA LYS A 321 -3.37 5.13 -24.56
C LYS A 321 -1.86 5.17 -24.32
N GLY A 322 -1.21 4.03 -24.58
CA GLY A 322 0.25 3.88 -24.55
C GLY A 322 0.82 3.86 -23.14
N GLN A 323 2.13 4.05 -23.01
CA GLN A 323 2.89 3.96 -21.75
C GLN A 323 3.77 5.19 -21.49
N LYS A 324 3.71 6.20 -22.36
CA LYS A 324 4.61 7.38 -22.34
C LYS A 324 3.90 8.63 -21.81
N ARG A 325 4.68 9.59 -21.30
CA ARG A 325 4.24 10.96 -20.97
C ARG A 325 3.11 11.03 -19.92
N LYS A 326 3.35 10.57 -18.67
CA LYS A 326 2.41 10.74 -17.53
C LYS A 326 1.82 12.15 -17.44
N MET A 327 2.67 13.18 -17.37
CA MET A 327 2.20 14.57 -17.16
C MET A 327 1.30 15.10 -18.30
N LYS A 328 1.40 14.54 -19.51
CA LYS A 328 0.63 14.95 -20.69
C LYS A 328 0.18 13.73 -21.48
N SER A 329 -0.57 12.84 -20.82
CA SER A 329 -1.13 11.65 -21.45
C SER A 329 -2.00 12.02 -22.65
N LEU A 330 -2.02 11.14 -23.66
CA LEU A 330 -2.79 11.31 -24.88
C LEU A 330 -4.29 11.47 -24.59
N ASP A 331 -5.01 12.14 -25.49
CA ASP A 331 -6.45 12.34 -25.32
C ASP A 331 -7.24 11.03 -25.50
N GLU A 332 -6.69 10.07 -26.25
CA GLU A 332 -7.28 8.74 -26.43
C GLU A 332 -7.27 7.95 -25.12
N SER A 333 -8.46 7.57 -24.65
CA SER A 333 -8.69 6.92 -23.36
C SER A 333 -9.78 5.86 -23.41
N ALA A 334 -9.73 4.91 -22.47
CA ALA A 334 -10.67 3.79 -22.35
C ALA A 334 -11.19 3.64 -20.92
N LEU A 335 -12.50 3.41 -20.80
CA LEU A 335 -13.15 2.91 -19.58
C LEU A 335 -13.15 1.38 -19.63
N CYS A 336 -12.58 0.76 -18.61
CA CYS A 336 -12.42 -0.68 -18.51
C CYS A 336 -12.95 -1.20 -17.16
N ILE A 337 -13.38 -2.46 -17.15
CA ILE A 337 -13.89 -3.14 -15.95
C ILE A 337 -13.00 -4.34 -15.64
N PHE A 338 -12.63 -4.48 -14.38
CA PHE A 338 -12.05 -5.71 -13.85
C PHE A 338 -12.99 -6.35 -12.84
N ILE A 339 -13.12 -7.67 -12.94
CA ILE A 339 -13.80 -8.46 -11.92
C ILE A 339 -12.75 -8.78 -10.86
N LEU A 340 -12.94 -8.28 -9.62
CA LEU A 340 -11.91 -8.40 -8.59
C LEU A 340 -11.57 -9.87 -8.28
N LYS A 341 -12.55 -10.76 -8.39
CA LYS A 341 -12.36 -12.21 -8.28
C LYS A 341 -11.33 -12.74 -9.29
N GLN A 342 -11.39 -12.35 -10.56
CA GLN A 342 -10.44 -12.80 -11.57
C GLN A 342 -9.01 -12.31 -11.30
N ILE A 343 -8.87 -11.09 -10.74
CA ILE A 343 -7.56 -10.59 -10.31
C ILE A 343 -7.02 -11.45 -9.17
N ASN A 344 -7.85 -11.77 -8.17
CA ASN A 344 -7.45 -12.60 -7.04
C ASN A 344 -7.11 -14.04 -7.48
N ASP A 345 -7.88 -14.63 -8.40
CA ASP A 345 -7.59 -15.93 -8.99
C ASP A 345 -6.21 -15.91 -9.67
N ARG A 346 -5.90 -14.85 -10.41
CA ARG A 346 -4.59 -14.70 -11.06
C ARG A 346 -3.43 -14.57 -10.07
N ILE A 347 -3.63 -13.82 -8.99
CA ILE A 347 -2.64 -13.70 -7.90
C ILE A 347 -2.42 -15.08 -7.25
N LYS A 348 -3.50 -15.82 -6.99
CA LYS A 348 -3.45 -17.15 -6.39
C LYS A 348 -2.69 -18.14 -7.28
N GLU A 349 -2.98 -18.18 -8.58
CA GLU A 349 -2.24 -19.00 -9.55
C GLU A 349 -0.74 -18.67 -9.54
N ARG A 350 -0.39 -17.38 -9.49
CA ARG A 350 1.00 -16.94 -9.45
C ARG A 350 1.71 -17.33 -8.16
N LEU A 351 1.04 -17.23 -7.02
CA LEU A 351 1.53 -17.71 -5.73
C LEU A 351 1.76 -19.22 -5.77
N GLN A 352 0.77 -19.99 -6.23
CA GLN A 352 0.88 -21.45 -6.38
C GLN A 352 2.07 -21.85 -7.25
N SER A 353 2.26 -21.19 -8.39
CA SER A 353 3.43 -21.40 -9.27
C SER A 353 4.75 -21.09 -8.55
N CYS A 354 4.83 -19.98 -7.81
CA CYS A 354 6.03 -19.65 -7.04
C CYS A 354 6.33 -20.70 -5.95
N TYR A 355 5.30 -21.18 -5.25
CA TYR A 355 5.45 -22.25 -4.25
C TYR A 355 5.67 -23.64 -4.87
N ARG A 356 5.62 -23.79 -6.20
CA ARG A 356 6.19 -24.95 -6.92
C ARG A 356 7.67 -24.77 -7.26
N GLY A 357 8.27 -23.61 -6.96
CA GLY A 357 9.64 -23.26 -7.30
C GLY A 357 9.83 -22.75 -8.72
N GLU A 358 8.75 -22.29 -9.37
CA GLU A 358 8.78 -21.86 -10.77
C GLU A 358 9.11 -20.35 -10.88
N GLY A 359 10.12 -20.02 -11.70
CA GLY A 359 10.48 -18.65 -12.03
C GLY A 359 11.17 -17.88 -10.89
N THR A 360 11.10 -16.55 -10.97
CA THR A 360 11.69 -15.63 -9.98
C THR A 360 10.60 -14.79 -9.35
N LEU A 361 10.93 -13.86 -8.44
CA LEU A 361 9.93 -13.02 -7.77
C LEU A 361 9.46 -11.81 -8.60
N ASP A 362 10.04 -11.55 -9.79
CA ASP A 362 9.57 -10.55 -10.77
C ASP A 362 9.27 -9.13 -10.24
N LEU A 363 10.05 -8.62 -9.29
CA LEU A 363 9.84 -7.31 -8.64
C LEU A 363 11.05 -6.37 -8.78
N ALA A 364 11.34 -5.99 -10.03
CA ALA A 364 12.59 -5.33 -10.42
C ALA A 364 12.93 -4.01 -9.69
N TRP A 365 11.93 -3.23 -9.27
CA TRP A 365 12.20 -1.94 -8.60
C TRP A 365 12.55 -2.10 -7.12
N LEU A 366 12.13 -3.20 -6.49
CA LEU A 366 12.40 -3.47 -5.08
C LEU A 366 13.62 -4.38 -4.88
N LYS A 367 13.95 -5.18 -5.90
CA LYS A 367 15.02 -6.17 -5.86
C LYS A 367 16.04 -5.89 -6.96
N VAL A 368 17.29 -5.66 -6.55
CA VAL A 368 18.43 -5.41 -7.45
C VAL A 368 18.80 -6.64 -8.26
N LYS A 369 18.49 -7.84 -7.75
CA LYS A 369 18.73 -9.12 -8.40
C LYS A 369 17.47 -9.96 -8.40
N ASP A 370 17.28 -10.74 -9.47
CA ASP A 370 16.19 -11.70 -9.57
C ASP A 370 16.38 -12.82 -8.55
N ILE A 371 15.43 -12.92 -7.62
CA ILE A 371 15.42 -13.96 -6.59
C ILE A 371 14.55 -15.12 -7.08
N PRO A 372 15.04 -16.36 -7.14
CA PRO A 372 14.25 -17.51 -7.56
C PRO A 372 13.13 -17.83 -6.56
N CYS A 373 12.01 -18.33 -7.07
CA CYS A 373 10.94 -18.86 -6.25
C CYS A 373 11.38 -20.15 -5.55
N SER A 374 11.05 -20.28 -4.26
CA SER A 374 11.31 -21.49 -3.47
C SER A 374 10.07 -22.39 -3.42
N SER A 375 10.25 -23.70 -3.62
CA SER A 375 9.16 -24.67 -3.49
C SER A 375 8.67 -24.79 -2.04
N ALA A 376 7.42 -25.18 -1.82
CA ALA A 376 6.85 -25.35 -0.48
C ALA A 376 7.67 -26.30 0.41
N GLY A 377 8.19 -27.39 -0.16
CA GLY A 377 9.11 -28.29 0.54
C GLY A 377 10.45 -27.63 0.90
N GLY A 378 10.98 -26.77 0.02
CA GLY A 378 12.17 -25.97 0.30
C GLY A 378 11.93 -24.90 1.38
N VAL A 379 10.76 -24.24 1.35
CA VAL A 379 10.36 -23.27 2.36
C VAL A 379 10.23 -23.94 3.73
N LEU A 380 9.55 -25.09 3.81
CA LEU A 380 9.39 -25.84 5.05
C LEU A 380 10.75 -26.31 5.61
N ALA A 381 11.66 -26.76 4.75
CA ALA A 381 13.00 -27.16 5.17
C ALA A 381 13.80 -25.99 5.79
N VAL A 382 13.69 -24.79 5.23
CA VAL A 382 14.34 -23.58 5.78
C VAL A 382 13.72 -23.17 7.11
N ILE A 383 12.39 -23.21 7.21
CA ILE A 383 11.68 -22.90 8.47
C ILE A 383 12.11 -23.88 9.57
N LEU A 384 12.10 -25.19 9.26
CA LEU A 384 12.54 -26.22 10.21
C LEU A 384 14.02 -26.07 10.59
N ALA A 385 14.89 -25.68 9.64
CA ALA A 385 16.29 -25.43 9.94
C ALA A 385 16.51 -24.23 10.88
N ARG A 386 15.65 -23.20 10.83
CA ARG A 386 15.71 -22.03 11.73
C ARG A 386 15.22 -22.35 13.15
N GLU A 387 14.28 -23.28 13.32
CA GLU A 387 13.88 -23.76 14.66
C GLU A 387 14.97 -24.62 15.33
N PHE A 388 15.90 -25.15 14.54
CA PHE A 388 17.08 -25.90 15.00
C PHE A 388 18.37 -25.06 14.87
N GLU A 389 18.42 -23.87 15.47
CA GLU A 389 19.73 -23.33 15.86
C GLU A 389 20.30 -24.21 16.98
N PRO A 390 21.48 -24.83 16.82
CA PRO A 390 22.08 -25.59 17.91
C PRO A 390 22.39 -24.60 19.03
N LEU A 391 21.88 -24.87 20.23
CA LEU A 391 22.38 -24.28 21.47
C LEU A 391 23.91 -24.23 21.38
N GLY A 392 24.47 -23.02 21.34
CA GLY A 392 25.90 -22.79 21.22
C GLY A 392 26.67 -23.58 22.29
N PRO A 393 27.97 -23.85 22.09
CA PRO A 393 28.72 -24.77 22.92
C PRO A 393 28.70 -24.27 24.38
N SER A 394 27.98 -25.01 25.23
CA SER A 394 28.07 -24.84 26.68
C SER A 394 29.52 -25.01 27.09
N GLN A 395 30.01 -24.06 27.88
CA GLN A 395 31.33 -24.03 28.51
C GLN A 395 31.87 -25.43 28.82
N SER A 396 33.00 -25.76 28.21
CA SER A 396 33.85 -26.86 28.63
C SER A 396 34.36 -26.60 30.05
N GLN A 397 33.61 -27.07 31.06
CA GLN A 397 34.19 -27.30 32.37
C GLN A 397 35.21 -28.43 32.25
N LEU A 398 36.45 -28.04 32.49
CA LEU A 398 37.64 -28.88 32.57
C LEU A 398 37.50 -29.84 33.77
N VAL A 399 36.84 -30.99 33.60
CA VAL A 399 36.91 -32.08 34.58
C VAL A 399 38.17 -32.90 34.29
N ARG A 400 39.25 -32.56 35.01
CA ARG A 400 40.46 -33.39 35.11
C ARG A 400 40.12 -34.61 35.97
N CYS A 401 40.00 -35.79 35.36
CA CYS A 401 40.02 -37.05 36.11
C CYS A 401 41.29 -37.83 35.76
N HIS A 402 42.12 -38.07 36.77
CA HIS A 402 43.26 -38.96 36.71
C HIS A 402 42.81 -40.43 36.58
N ARG A 403 43.62 -41.18 35.85
CA ARG A 403 43.59 -42.61 35.51
C ARG A 403 43.40 -43.53 36.72
N ALA A 404 42.55 -44.54 36.60
CA ALA A 404 42.64 -45.82 37.32
C ALA A 404 41.94 -46.95 36.54
N GLU A 405 42.42 -48.16 36.75
CA GLU A 405 42.33 -49.36 35.91
C GLU A 405 40.94 -50.04 35.83
N SER A 406 40.79 -50.86 34.79
CA SER A 406 39.63 -51.65 34.40
C SER A 406 39.37 -52.92 35.23
N PRO A 407 38.11 -53.38 35.30
CA PRO A 407 37.80 -54.81 35.42
C PRO A 407 36.85 -55.35 34.30
N PRO A 408 36.71 -56.68 34.17
CA PRO A 408 36.38 -57.36 32.91
C PRO A 408 34.91 -57.83 32.75
N ARG A 409 34.63 -58.37 31.55
CA ARG A 409 33.39 -58.95 30.99
C ARG A 409 32.51 -59.81 31.93
N PRO A 410 31.19 -59.88 31.71
CA PRO A 410 30.32 -60.89 32.31
C PRO A 410 30.21 -62.17 31.44
N PRO A 411 29.93 -63.34 32.05
CA PRO A 411 29.41 -64.52 31.36
C PRO A 411 27.90 -64.70 31.56
N ASP A 412 27.32 -65.53 30.70
CA ASP A 412 25.90 -65.92 30.62
C ASP A 412 25.37 -66.72 31.83
N THR A 413 24.04 -66.68 32.00
CA THR A 413 23.08 -67.82 32.17
C THR A 413 22.09 -67.75 33.35
N SER A 414 20.82 -68.01 32.97
CA SER A 414 19.77 -68.79 33.66
C SER A 414 18.96 -68.22 34.83
N GLY A 415 17.63 -68.45 34.77
CA GLY A 415 16.90 -68.99 35.93
C GLY A 415 15.75 -68.18 36.56
N VAL A 416 14.54 -68.31 36.00
CA VAL A 416 13.27 -68.73 36.66
C VAL A 416 12.73 -68.00 37.92
N SER A 417 11.45 -67.58 37.79
CA SER A 417 10.38 -67.40 38.82
C SER A 417 10.56 -66.29 39.85
N GLY A 418 9.55 -65.54 40.31
CA GLY A 418 8.09 -65.55 40.15
C GLY A 418 7.49 -64.61 41.21
N ASP A 419 6.22 -64.20 41.01
CA ASP A 419 5.30 -63.59 41.99
C ASP A 419 5.61 -62.15 42.49
N ARG A 420 4.67 -61.21 42.72
CA ARG A 420 3.21 -61.08 42.55
C ARG A 420 2.76 -59.70 43.08
N PHE A 421 1.62 -59.20 42.57
CA PHE A 421 0.64 -58.21 43.14
C PHE A 421 1.11 -56.75 43.42
N ALA A 422 0.56 -55.74 42.71
CA ALA A 422 -0.71 -55.00 42.91
C ALA A 422 -0.59 -53.89 43.98
N ALA A 423 -1.25 -52.73 44.00
CA ALA A 423 -2.34 -52.02 43.31
C ALA A 423 -2.15 -50.51 43.70
N LEU A 424 -2.32 -49.50 42.84
CA LEU A 424 -3.54 -48.71 42.56
C LEU A 424 -4.14 -47.91 43.77
N PRO A 425 -4.94 -46.83 43.59
CA PRO A 425 -4.52 -45.41 43.63
C PRO A 425 -5.50 -44.51 44.47
N ARG A 426 -5.43 -43.17 44.35
CA ARG A 426 -6.56 -42.17 44.29
C ARG A 426 -6.20 -40.77 44.85
N GLU A 427 -6.29 -39.71 44.01
CA GLU A 427 -7.35 -38.66 43.92
C GLU A 427 -7.78 -37.85 45.21
N PRO A 428 -8.43 -36.65 45.09
CA PRO A 428 -7.93 -35.33 45.53
C PRO A 428 -8.88 -34.55 46.50
N GLY A 429 -8.65 -33.24 46.74
CA GLY A 429 -9.58 -32.41 47.54
C GLY A 429 -9.37 -30.88 47.45
N GLU A 430 -10.49 -30.14 47.45
CA GLU A 430 -10.70 -28.69 47.31
C GLU A 430 -10.52 -27.83 48.59
N ALA A 431 -10.47 -26.50 48.38
CA ALA A 431 -11.28 -25.44 49.07
C ALA A 431 -10.57 -24.36 49.95
N ALA A 432 -10.91 -23.10 49.58
CA ALA A 432 -11.30 -21.92 50.38
C ALA A 432 -10.31 -21.06 51.23
N GLY A 433 -10.36 -19.74 50.98
CA GLY A 433 -10.65 -18.69 51.99
C GLY A 433 -9.52 -17.77 52.51
N GLY A 434 -9.75 -16.44 52.52
CA GLY A 434 -9.13 -15.52 53.50
C GLY A 434 -8.70 -14.12 53.02
N ARG A 435 -9.31 -13.07 53.58
CA ARG A 435 -8.95 -11.63 53.49
C ARG A 435 -7.80 -11.26 54.44
N THR A 436 -7.02 -10.21 54.12
CA THR A 436 -6.63 -9.13 55.06
C THR A 436 -6.05 -7.89 54.35
N GLN A 437 -6.42 -6.70 54.83
CA GLN A 437 -5.83 -5.39 54.56
C GLN A 437 -4.60 -5.15 55.47
N ALA A 438 -3.66 -4.32 55.03
CA ALA A 438 -2.90 -3.42 55.92
C ALA A 438 -2.32 -2.24 55.12
N GLU A 439 -2.65 -1.03 55.58
CA GLU A 439 -2.04 0.26 55.26
C GLU A 439 -0.59 0.33 55.76
N LEU A 440 0.24 1.19 55.14
CA LEU A 440 1.03 2.23 55.83
C LEU A 440 1.77 3.12 54.81
N LYS A 441 1.56 4.43 54.98
CA LYS A 441 2.18 5.56 54.27
C LYS A 441 3.33 6.15 55.18
N PRO A 442 4.05 7.23 54.80
CA PRO A 442 5.53 7.33 54.85
C PRO A 442 6.05 8.37 55.86
N PRO A 443 7.34 8.76 55.81
CA PRO A 443 7.76 10.16 56.03
C PRO A 443 8.67 10.67 54.87
N PHE A 444 8.58 11.92 54.36
CA PHE A 444 9.00 13.25 54.89
C PHE A 444 10.53 13.32 55.17
N HIS A 445 11.35 14.35 54.87
CA HIS A 445 11.25 15.73 54.31
C HIS A 445 12.70 16.26 54.07
N GLY A 446 12.93 17.12 53.05
CA GLY A 446 13.76 18.37 53.06
C GLY A 446 15.29 18.28 53.31
N ASP A 447 16.18 19.16 52.85
CA ASP A 447 16.16 20.44 52.12
C ASP A 447 17.59 20.75 51.62
N ASP A 448 17.68 21.61 50.61
CA ASP A 448 18.66 22.66 50.29
C ASP A 448 20.20 22.45 50.24
N GLY A 449 20.80 23.00 49.17
CA GLY A 449 22.19 23.49 49.20
C GLY A 449 22.93 23.51 47.85
N ALA A 450 22.97 24.67 47.21
CA ALA A 450 23.70 24.97 45.97
C ALA A 450 25.23 24.84 46.07
N PHE A 451 25.94 24.57 44.94
CA PHE A 451 27.06 25.39 44.41
C PHE A 451 27.65 24.84 43.08
N GLN A 452 27.72 25.76 42.10
CA GLN A 452 28.74 25.98 41.04
C GLN A 452 29.15 24.93 39.98
N SER A 453 28.79 25.30 38.73
CA SER A 453 29.63 25.43 37.52
C SER A 453 30.68 24.36 37.18
N ALA A 454 30.43 23.65 36.08
CA ALA A 454 31.48 23.31 35.12
C ALA A 454 30.89 23.32 33.69
N SER A 455 31.37 24.27 32.90
CA SER A 455 31.28 24.32 31.44
C SER A 455 32.02 23.13 30.83
N LEU A 456 31.39 22.41 29.91
CA LEU A 456 32.08 21.56 28.94
C LEU A 456 31.45 21.77 27.56
N SER A 457 32.08 22.70 26.85
CA SER A 457 32.20 22.72 25.39
C SER A 457 32.66 21.35 24.89
N THR A 458 31.99 20.82 23.87
CA THR A 458 32.60 19.78 23.02
C THR A 458 32.63 20.33 21.61
N GLU A 459 33.77 20.95 21.31
CA GLU A 459 34.21 21.28 19.96
C GLU A 459 34.53 19.99 19.20
N TRP A 460 34.34 20.15 17.90
CA TRP A 460 34.75 19.27 16.83
C TRP A 460 36.27 19.19 16.75
N GLU A 461 36.84 17.99 16.68
CA GLU A 461 38.13 17.79 16.01
C GLU A 461 38.09 16.55 15.10
N GLN A 462 38.27 16.85 13.81
CA GLN A 462 38.71 15.98 12.73
C GLN A 462 40.09 15.40 13.03
N PHE A 463 40.41 14.20 12.51
CA PHE A 463 41.74 13.84 11.97
C PHE A 463 41.67 12.50 11.18
N PRO A 464 42.64 12.15 10.32
CA PRO A 464 42.44 12.15 8.87
C PRO A 464 42.42 10.75 8.21
N LEU A 465 41.89 10.73 6.98
CA LEU A 465 42.06 9.66 6.00
C LEU A 465 43.50 9.67 5.46
N VAL A 466 44.21 8.55 5.60
CA VAL A 466 45.41 8.23 4.81
C VAL A 466 45.03 7.19 3.78
N GLY A 467 45.19 7.56 2.51
CA GLY A 467 44.92 6.70 1.36
C GLY A 467 46.03 5.68 1.11
N VAL A 468 45.64 4.56 0.50
CA VAL A 468 46.54 3.73 -0.30
C VAL A 468 45.86 3.48 -1.64
N GLU A 469 46.43 4.08 -2.66
CA GLU A 469 46.14 3.90 -4.08
C GLU A 469 46.74 2.56 -4.53
N ALA A 470 45.97 1.71 -5.22
CA ALA A 470 46.52 0.58 -5.97
C ALA A 470 45.96 0.60 -7.40
N THR A 471 46.85 0.94 -8.31
CA THR A 471 46.67 1.05 -9.76
C THR A 471 46.51 -0.33 -10.40
N PHE A 472 45.48 -0.49 -11.25
CA PHE A 472 45.35 -1.64 -12.14
C PHE A 472 45.90 -1.29 -13.54
N ARG A 473 46.85 -2.10 -14.04
CA ARG A 473 47.16 -2.23 -15.47
C ARG A 473 47.00 -3.70 -15.90
N PRO A 474 46.63 -4.00 -17.16
CA PRO A 474 46.13 -5.32 -17.59
C PRO A 474 47.11 -6.12 -18.47
N ILE A 475 46.65 -7.32 -18.92
CA ILE A 475 47.06 -8.14 -20.11
C ILE A 475 47.96 -9.37 -19.77
N PRO A 476 47.94 -10.54 -20.50
CA PRO A 476 47.01 -11.17 -21.47
C PRO A 476 46.61 -12.65 -21.16
N GLU A 477 45.77 -13.19 -22.05
CA GLU A 477 45.41 -14.60 -22.26
C GLU A 477 46.57 -15.56 -22.64
N ASP A 478 46.34 -16.84 -22.31
CA ASP A 478 46.61 -18.07 -23.10
C ASP A 478 47.69 -19.07 -22.62
N SER A 479 47.34 -20.35 -22.85
CA SER A 479 48.11 -21.61 -22.88
C SER A 479 48.23 -22.49 -21.63
N SER A 480 47.35 -23.50 -21.60
CA SER A 480 47.61 -24.96 -21.49
C SER A 480 48.64 -25.55 -20.51
N VAL A 481 48.19 -26.66 -19.88
CA VAL A 481 48.90 -27.89 -19.44
C VAL A 481 48.83 -28.18 -17.91
N GLU A 482 48.20 -29.33 -17.57
CA GLU A 482 48.20 -30.08 -16.29
C GLU A 482 49.63 -30.47 -15.81
N PRO A 483 49.93 -31.16 -14.66
CA PRO A 483 49.05 -31.87 -13.70
C PRO A 483 49.42 -31.75 -12.19
N THR A 484 48.64 -32.47 -11.38
CA THR A 484 49.04 -33.35 -10.25
C THR A 484 48.61 -32.97 -8.82
N PHE A 485 47.87 -33.92 -8.24
CA PHE A 485 47.35 -34.04 -6.88
C PHE A 485 48.43 -34.28 -5.81
N MET A 486 48.19 -33.72 -4.61
CA MET A 486 48.39 -34.25 -3.24
C MET A 486 48.07 -33.06 -2.31
N GLY A 487 47.22 -33.06 -1.28
CA GLY A 487 46.40 -34.02 -0.55
C GLY A 487 46.08 -33.31 0.78
N VAL A 488 44.81 -33.21 1.20
CA VAL A 488 44.43 -32.66 2.52
C VAL A 488 43.27 -33.49 3.09
N ASP A 489 43.34 -33.74 4.40
CA ASP A 489 42.65 -34.77 5.20
C ASP A 489 41.10 -34.80 5.21
N PRO A 490 40.48 -35.97 5.49
CA PRO A 490 39.04 -36.19 5.44
C PRO A 490 38.39 -36.15 6.84
N VAL A 491 37.86 -35.00 7.27
CA VAL A 491 36.97 -34.93 8.46
C VAL A 491 35.69 -34.10 8.21
N LEU A 492 35.50 -33.52 7.03
CA LEU A 492 34.31 -32.73 6.68
C LEU A 492 33.33 -33.41 5.71
N SER A 493 33.51 -34.70 5.40
CA SER A 493 32.61 -35.46 4.52
C SER A 493 31.60 -36.35 5.26
N GLY A 494 31.60 -36.37 6.60
CA GLY A 494 30.77 -37.28 7.40
C GLY A 494 29.39 -36.77 7.81
N VAL A 495 29.08 -35.48 7.62
CA VAL A 495 27.77 -34.88 8.00
C VAL A 495 26.91 -34.55 6.79
N MET A 496 27.44 -34.73 5.57
CA MET A 496 26.71 -34.50 4.32
C MET A 496 26.49 -35.80 3.53
N VAL A 497 26.51 -36.96 4.20
CA VAL A 497 26.21 -38.28 3.61
C VAL A 497 25.44 -39.13 4.62
N MET A 498 24.33 -38.62 5.16
CA MET A 498 23.28 -39.40 5.85
C MET A 498 21.90 -38.78 5.54
N MET A 499 21.72 -38.23 4.34
CA MET A 499 20.41 -37.87 3.77
C MET A 499 20.37 -38.14 2.26
N ASP A 500 21.13 -39.11 1.77
CA ASP A 500 20.95 -39.61 0.40
C ASP A 500 20.25 -40.97 0.43
N ASN A 501 19.15 -41.05 -0.32
CA ASN A 501 18.39 -42.23 -0.76
C ASN A 501 17.22 -42.80 0.04
N LEU A 502 16.59 -42.08 0.96
CA LEU A 502 15.20 -42.37 1.34
C LEU A 502 14.37 -41.07 1.47
N SER A 503 13.47 -40.84 0.49
CA SER A 503 12.33 -39.90 0.51
C SER A 503 12.49 -38.42 0.06
N TYR A 504 13.47 -38.03 -0.76
CA TYR A 504 13.50 -36.65 -1.32
C TYR A 504 12.33 -36.36 -2.28
N GLN A 505 11.86 -37.36 -3.05
CA GLN A 505 10.65 -37.22 -3.89
C GLN A 505 9.35 -37.29 -3.09
N ASP A 506 9.33 -38.03 -1.97
CA ASP A 506 8.13 -38.19 -1.13
C ASP A 506 7.92 -36.98 -0.19
N GLY A 507 9.00 -36.31 0.22
CA GLY A 507 8.96 -35.07 1.00
C GLY A 507 8.55 -33.83 0.20
N ALA A 508 8.89 -33.75 -1.09
CA ALA A 508 8.42 -32.68 -1.97
C ALA A 508 6.90 -32.78 -2.24
N GLN A 509 6.37 -34.00 -2.31
CA GLN A 509 4.95 -34.27 -2.53
C GLN A 509 4.13 -34.15 -1.23
N LYS A 510 4.69 -34.56 -0.07
CA LYS A 510 4.11 -34.29 1.27
C LYS A 510 4.20 -32.83 1.71
N GLY A 511 5.23 -32.09 1.32
CA GLY A 511 5.35 -30.65 1.61
C GLY A 511 4.31 -29.80 0.86
N LEU A 512 3.92 -30.23 -0.34
CA LEU A 512 2.80 -29.66 -1.09
C LEU A 512 1.43 -29.98 -0.45
N GLU A 513 1.36 -31.06 0.33
CA GLU A 513 0.17 -31.43 1.13
C GLU A 513 0.02 -30.56 2.40
N LEU A 514 1.10 -29.90 2.86
CA LEU A 514 1.10 -29.12 4.10
C LEU A 514 0.81 -27.61 3.92
N LEU A 515 1.14 -27.02 2.77
CA LEU A 515 0.89 -25.60 2.49
C LEU A 515 -0.24 -25.41 1.48
N THR A 516 -1.44 -25.12 1.99
CA THR A 516 -2.61 -24.81 1.16
C THR A 516 -2.65 -23.33 0.81
N ILE A 517 -2.40 -22.99 -0.46
CA ILE A 517 -2.56 -21.63 -0.98
C ILE A 517 -4.03 -21.41 -1.34
N ASP A 518 -4.76 -20.77 -0.43
CA ASP A 518 -6.17 -20.39 -0.58
C ASP A 518 -6.36 -18.90 -0.95
N ASP A 519 -7.61 -18.46 -0.98
CA ASP A 519 -7.97 -17.08 -1.36
C ASP A 519 -7.61 -16.06 -0.27
N ASN A 520 -7.34 -16.50 0.96
CA ASN A 520 -7.01 -15.69 2.13
C ASN A 520 -5.52 -15.76 2.51
N PHE A 521 -4.70 -16.47 1.72
CA PHE A 521 -3.28 -16.63 2.01
C PHE A 521 -2.55 -15.29 2.12
N CYS A 522 -1.93 -15.04 3.28
CA CYS A 522 -1.28 -13.77 3.62
C CYS A 522 0.25 -13.80 3.54
N GLY A 523 0.81 -14.71 2.74
CA GLY A 523 2.25 -14.79 2.54
C GLY A 523 2.99 -15.46 3.70
N LEU A 524 4.27 -15.74 3.44
CA LEU A 524 5.26 -16.18 4.41
C LEU A 524 6.49 -15.26 4.25
N ASP A 525 7.47 -15.40 5.13
CA ASP A 525 8.73 -14.68 5.04
C ASP A 525 9.54 -15.06 3.78
N MET A 526 9.32 -16.26 3.24
CA MET A 526 9.84 -16.68 1.94
C MET A 526 8.89 -16.33 0.78
N ASN A 527 9.46 -16.19 -0.42
CA ASN A 527 8.73 -15.82 -1.65
C ASN A 527 8.00 -14.46 -1.59
N ALA A 528 8.42 -13.57 -0.68
CA ALA A 528 7.88 -12.23 -0.53
C ALA A 528 8.98 -11.16 -0.72
N PRO A 529 8.61 -9.92 -1.05
CA PRO A 529 7.42 -9.53 -1.82
C PRO A 529 7.44 -10.12 -3.24
N LEU A 530 6.26 -10.26 -3.87
CA LEU A 530 6.07 -10.96 -5.15
C LEU A 530 5.54 -10.03 -6.27
N GLY A 531 6.11 -10.12 -7.45
CA GLY A 531 5.61 -9.51 -8.67
C GLY A 531 4.93 -10.52 -9.59
N VAL A 532 4.08 -10.02 -10.48
CA VAL A 532 3.47 -10.81 -11.54
C VAL A 532 3.87 -10.24 -12.90
N SER A 533 4.50 -11.05 -13.74
CA SER A 533 4.94 -10.61 -15.07
C SER A 533 3.78 -10.50 -16.08
N GLU A 534 2.80 -11.41 -16.00
CA GLU A 534 1.66 -11.38 -16.91
C GLU A 534 0.66 -10.29 -16.53
N MET A 535 0.31 -9.44 -17.51
CA MET A 535 -0.69 -8.40 -17.30
C MET A 535 -2.11 -8.98 -17.24
N VAL A 536 -2.86 -8.56 -16.24
CA VAL A 536 -4.31 -8.77 -16.21
C VAL A 536 -5.00 -7.76 -17.12
N ARG A 537 -5.78 -8.26 -18.07
CA ARG A 537 -6.51 -7.44 -19.06
C ARG A 537 -7.95 -7.20 -18.62
N GLY A 538 -8.33 -5.93 -18.50
CA GLY A 538 -9.70 -5.51 -18.20
C GLY A 538 -10.60 -5.56 -19.43
N ILE A 539 -11.90 -5.66 -19.21
CA ILE A 539 -12.93 -5.67 -20.25
C ILE A 539 -13.18 -4.22 -20.70
N PRO A 540 -12.90 -3.84 -21.95
CA PRO A 540 -13.15 -2.48 -22.43
C PRO A 540 -14.64 -2.22 -22.62
N VAL A 541 -15.15 -1.16 -22.02
CA VAL A 541 -16.58 -0.77 -22.09
C VAL A 541 -16.79 0.37 -23.08
N PHE A 542 -15.95 1.39 -22.99
CA PHE A 542 -16.09 2.63 -23.75
C PHE A 542 -14.71 3.23 -24.05
N THR A 543 -14.58 3.91 -25.20
CA THR A 543 -13.36 4.61 -25.60
C THR A 543 -13.72 6.01 -26.09
N GLU A 544 -12.83 6.97 -25.85
CA GLU A 544 -12.94 8.35 -26.28
C GLU A 544 -11.61 8.80 -26.84
N ASP A 545 -11.64 9.37 -28.05
CA ASP A 545 -10.44 9.68 -28.82
C ASP A 545 -10.05 11.16 -28.74
N ARG A 546 -11.01 12.05 -28.44
CA ARG A 546 -10.86 13.51 -28.53
C ARG A 546 -10.85 14.20 -27.18
N ASP A 547 -11.62 13.69 -26.22
CA ASP A 547 -11.82 14.33 -24.92
C ASP A 547 -11.52 13.38 -23.77
N ARG A 548 -10.25 13.35 -23.38
CA ARG A 548 -9.70 12.38 -22.42
C ARG A 548 -10.58 12.22 -21.19
N MET A 549 -10.92 10.99 -20.87
CA MET A 549 -11.58 10.66 -19.61
C MET A 549 -10.59 10.84 -18.44
N THR A 550 -11.01 11.51 -17.37
CA THR A 550 -10.14 11.88 -16.23
C THR A 550 -10.58 11.29 -14.90
N SER A 551 -11.83 10.85 -14.79
CA SER A 551 -12.39 10.30 -13.56
C SER A 551 -13.54 9.36 -13.85
N VAL A 552 -13.82 8.46 -12.91
CA VAL A 552 -14.95 7.55 -12.98
C VAL A 552 -15.56 7.38 -11.60
N ILE A 553 -16.87 7.25 -11.55
CA ILE A 553 -17.61 6.73 -10.39
C ILE A 553 -18.67 5.77 -10.90
N ALA A 554 -18.96 4.71 -10.13
CA ALA A 554 -20.04 3.81 -10.45
C ALA A 554 -20.86 3.44 -9.21
N TYR A 555 -22.16 3.24 -9.39
CA TYR A 555 -23.06 2.72 -8.35
C TYR A 555 -24.20 1.91 -8.98
N VAL A 556 -24.92 1.17 -8.14
CA VAL A 556 -26.06 0.35 -8.58
C VAL A 556 -27.36 1.10 -8.30
N TYR A 557 -28.10 1.42 -9.36
CA TYR A 557 -29.43 2.02 -9.26
C TYR A 557 -30.48 1.11 -9.90
N LYS A 558 -31.51 0.72 -9.13
CA LYS A 558 -32.57 -0.20 -9.60
C LYS A 558 -32.01 -1.39 -10.37
N ASN A 559 -31.02 -2.07 -9.79
CA ASN A 559 -30.30 -3.23 -10.33
C ASN A 559 -29.42 -2.99 -11.59
N HIS A 560 -29.31 -1.75 -12.07
CA HIS A 560 -28.41 -1.36 -13.16
C HIS A 560 -27.15 -0.71 -12.59
N SER A 561 -25.99 -1.08 -13.08
CA SER A 561 -24.75 -0.34 -12.79
C SER A 561 -24.67 0.88 -13.69
N LEU A 562 -24.61 2.05 -13.08
CA LEU A 562 -24.41 3.35 -13.73
C LEU A 562 -22.97 3.79 -13.47
N ALA A 563 -22.24 4.16 -14.52
CA ALA A 563 -20.84 4.56 -14.41
C ALA A 563 -20.62 5.96 -15.00
N PHE A 564 -20.54 6.99 -14.18
CA PHE A 564 -20.31 8.36 -14.65
C PHE A 564 -18.84 8.61 -14.90
N VAL A 565 -18.53 9.29 -16.01
CA VAL A 565 -17.15 9.54 -16.42
C VAL A 565 -16.91 11.01 -16.69
N GLY A 566 -15.96 11.61 -15.98
CA GLY A 566 -15.53 12.99 -16.19
C GLY A 566 -14.51 13.07 -17.31
N THR A 567 -14.47 14.20 -18.00
CA THR A 567 -13.58 14.44 -19.15
C THR A 567 -12.71 15.68 -18.94
N LYS A 568 -11.62 15.78 -19.70
CA LYS A 568 -10.69 16.91 -19.70
C LYS A 568 -11.38 18.23 -20.05
N SER A 569 -12.40 18.22 -20.91
CA SER A 569 -13.19 19.41 -21.24
C SER A 569 -14.17 19.85 -20.15
N GLY A 570 -14.29 19.07 -19.06
CA GLY A 570 -15.23 19.34 -17.96
C GLY A 570 -16.64 18.81 -18.19
N LYS A 571 -16.83 17.91 -19.17
CA LYS A 571 -18.10 17.22 -19.39
C LYS A 571 -18.20 15.97 -18.52
N LEU A 572 -19.43 15.64 -18.13
CA LEU A 572 -19.78 14.39 -17.47
C LEU A 572 -20.57 13.51 -18.44
N LYS A 573 -20.10 12.29 -18.66
CA LYS A 573 -20.78 11.32 -19.51
C LYS A 573 -21.55 10.31 -18.66
N LYS A 574 -22.79 9.98 -19.06
CA LYS A 574 -23.64 8.97 -18.42
C LYS A 574 -23.88 7.82 -19.40
N PRO A 575 -23.50 6.58 -19.07
CA PRO A 575 -23.77 5.44 -19.93
C PRO A 575 -25.24 5.06 -19.80
N SER A 576 -25.91 4.92 -20.93
CA SER A 576 -27.29 4.45 -21.02
C SER A 576 -27.32 2.94 -20.79
N GLY A 577 -27.03 2.49 -19.56
CA GLY A 577 -27.02 1.08 -19.16
C GLY A 577 -25.90 0.24 -19.80
N ILE A 578 -25.07 -0.40 -18.99
CA ILE A 578 -24.06 -1.36 -19.48
C ILE A 578 -24.76 -2.67 -19.86
N ARG A 579 -25.38 -2.73 -21.05
CA ARG A 579 -25.83 -3.98 -21.69
C ARG A 579 -24.98 -4.23 -22.92
N GLY A 580 -24.16 -5.27 -22.92
CA GLY A 580 -23.71 -5.98 -24.13
C GLY A 580 -23.16 -5.18 -25.33
N GLY A 581 -22.74 -3.91 -25.16
CA GLY A 581 -22.22 -3.04 -26.21
C GLY A 581 -23.20 -1.95 -26.69
N LYS A 582 -22.74 -0.68 -26.57
CA LYS A 582 -23.30 0.61 -27.09
C LYS A 582 -24.56 1.10 -26.34
N GLN A 583 -24.75 2.37 -25.96
CA GLN A 583 -24.22 3.70 -26.28
C GLN A 583 -24.04 4.50 -24.97
N MET A 584 -23.19 5.53 -24.97
CA MET A 584 -23.10 6.51 -23.86
C MET A 584 -23.89 7.75 -24.28
N GLU A 585 -24.81 8.21 -23.44
CA GLU A 585 -25.56 9.45 -23.69
C GLU A 585 -24.77 10.62 -23.09
N GLU A 586 -24.44 11.59 -23.94
CA GLU A 586 -23.71 12.78 -23.54
C GLU A 586 -24.69 13.79 -22.95
N SER A 587 -24.86 13.77 -21.63
CA SER A 587 -25.48 14.89 -20.92
C SER A 587 -24.49 16.06 -20.92
N ALA A 588 -24.94 17.26 -21.30
CA ALA A 588 -24.11 18.45 -21.26
C ALA A 588 -23.65 18.72 -19.81
N GLY A 589 -22.40 18.36 -19.49
CA GLY A 589 -21.75 18.82 -18.28
C GLY A 589 -21.64 20.36 -18.29
N PRO A 590 -21.71 21.01 -17.13
CA PRO A 590 -21.61 22.46 -17.04
C PRO A 590 -20.28 22.94 -17.64
N ALA A 591 -20.35 23.88 -18.58
CA ALA A 591 -19.16 24.49 -19.18
C ALA A 591 -18.28 25.13 -18.07
N GLY A 592 -16.97 24.88 -18.13
CA GLY A 592 -15.98 25.53 -17.25
C GLY A 592 -15.62 24.78 -15.97
N VAL A 593 -16.03 23.52 -15.82
CA VAL A 593 -15.63 22.65 -14.68
C VAL A 593 -14.34 21.92 -15.03
N ALA A 594 -13.32 22.75 -15.22
CA ALA A 594 -11.88 22.54 -15.11
C ALA A 594 -11.33 21.10 -15.19
N ASP A 595 -10.49 20.89 -16.20
CA ASP A 595 -9.32 20.01 -16.26
C ASP A 595 -9.11 19.11 -15.03
N ARG A 596 -9.29 17.79 -15.20
CA ARG A 596 -9.18 16.74 -14.15
C ARG A 596 -10.31 16.74 -13.11
N ALA A 597 -11.56 16.85 -13.56
CA ALA A 597 -12.72 16.72 -12.67
C ALA A 597 -12.65 15.40 -11.87
N LYS A 598 -12.70 15.43 -10.53
CA LYS A 598 -12.86 14.25 -9.68
C LYS A 598 -14.35 14.03 -9.38
N LEU A 599 -14.80 12.78 -9.33
CA LEU A 599 -16.20 12.43 -9.11
C LEU A 599 -16.38 11.74 -7.76
N ARG A 600 -17.48 12.07 -7.07
CA ARG A 600 -17.92 11.37 -5.86
C ARG A 600 -19.45 11.33 -5.80
N SER A 601 -20.04 10.26 -5.27
CA SER A 601 -21.47 10.22 -4.98
C SER A 601 -21.72 11.21 -3.86
N LEU A 602 -22.74 12.07 -4.00
CA LEU A 602 -23.24 12.86 -2.89
C LEU A 602 -24.37 12.12 -2.18
N ASP A 603 -25.21 11.43 -2.95
CA ASP A 603 -26.22 10.49 -2.47
C ASP A 603 -26.47 9.37 -3.53
N GLU A 604 -27.59 8.65 -3.44
CA GLU A 604 -27.98 7.59 -4.39
C GLU A 604 -28.45 8.11 -5.76
N GLU A 605 -28.76 9.40 -5.86
CA GLU A 605 -29.34 10.05 -7.04
C GLU A 605 -28.41 11.11 -7.63
N THR A 606 -27.49 11.68 -6.87
CA THR A 606 -26.63 12.81 -7.28
C THR A 606 -25.12 12.53 -7.20
N VAL A 607 -24.39 13.11 -8.15
CA VAL A 607 -22.93 13.02 -8.29
C VAL A 607 -22.31 14.40 -8.15
N GLY A 608 -21.34 14.50 -7.24
CA GLY A 608 -20.49 15.65 -7.04
C GLY A 608 -19.35 15.66 -8.05
N VAL A 609 -19.29 16.71 -8.86
CA VAL A 609 -18.21 16.98 -9.83
C VAL A 609 -17.29 18.05 -9.27
N VAL A 610 -16.08 17.65 -8.86
CA VAL A 610 -15.04 18.55 -8.34
C VAL A 610 -14.12 18.97 -9.48
N GLY A 611 -14.27 20.18 -9.98
CA GLY A 611 -13.26 20.84 -10.81
C GLY A 611 -12.21 21.58 -9.95
N ALA A 612 -11.24 22.22 -10.59
CA ALA A 612 -10.15 22.93 -9.91
C ALA A 612 -10.61 24.03 -8.91
N GLN A 613 -11.74 24.70 -9.13
CA GLN A 613 -12.22 25.79 -8.26
C GLN A 613 -13.73 25.73 -7.97
N LYS A 614 -14.40 24.67 -8.46
CA LYS A 614 -15.85 24.58 -8.46
C LYS A 614 -16.29 23.15 -8.18
N LEU A 615 -17.20 23.00 -7.23
CA LEU A 615 -17.94 21.78 -6.97
C LEU A 615 -19.37 21.95 -7.50
N LEU A 616 -19.87 20.95 -8.19
CA LEU A 616 -21.23 20.94 -8.70
C LEU A 616 -21.92 19.63 -8.37
N GLU A 617 -23.20 19.74 -8.08
CA GLU A 617 -24.09 18.61 -7.89
C GLU A 617 -24.85 18.35 -9.20
N VAL A 618 -24.79 17.11 -9.67
CA VAL A 618 -25.43 16.65 -10.91
C VAL A 618 -26.36 15.47 -10.60
N GLU A 619 -27.63 15.60 -10.98
CA GLU A 619 -28.69 14.58 -10.87
C GLU A 619 -28.65 13.57 -12.04
#